data_AF-A0A7V2LDD7-F1
#
_entry.id   AF-A0A7V2LDD7-F1
#
_cell.length_a   1.000
_cell.length_b   1.000
_cell.length_c   1.000
_cell.angle_alpha   90.00
_cell.angle_beta   90.00
_cell.angle_gamma   90.00
#
_symmetry.space_group_name_H-M   'P 1'
#
loop_
_entity.id
_entity.type
_entity.pdbx_description
1 polymer ?
#
loop_
_entity_poly.entity_id
_entity_poly.type
_entity_poly.pdbx_seq_one_letter_code
_entity_poly.pdbx_strand_id
1 'polypeptide(L)'
;MPSACGLACEVCGFLDKKLCPIEGCVPGTDPRAPDKQERFKAVMGHPCLILDCAINKKVDHCTRCDEFPCEVHYKQEIYSKKLLDMIKGMLGKK
;
A
#
# COMPACT_ATOMS: atom_id res chain seq x y z
N MET A 1 12.25 4.55 -2.99
CA MET A 1 11.33 3.77 -3.85
C MET A 1 9.93 3.80 -3.25
N PRO A 2 8.88 3.96 -4.08
CA PRO A 2 7.50 3.92 -3.60
C PRO A 2 7.12 2.57 -3.00
N SER A 3 6.13 2.56 -2.11
CA SER A 3 5.58 1.34 -1.53
C SER A 3 4.52 0.69 -2.43
N ALA A 4 4.04 -0.50 -2.07
CA ALA A 4 2.97 -1.19 -2.79
C ALA A 4 1.72 -0.31 -2.98
N CYS A 5 1.33 0.50 -2.00
CA CYS A 5 0.17 1.39 -2.13
C CYS A 5 0.44 2.65 -2.99
N GLY A 6 1.68 2.89 -3.42
CA GLY A 6 2.09 4.06 -4.20
C GLY A 6 2.65 5.22 -3.38
N LEU A 7 2.60 5.16 -2.04
CA LEU A 7 3.20 6.18 -1.17
C LEU A 7 4.73 6.05 -1.16
N ALA A 8 5.42 7.15 -1.44
CA ALA A 8 6.87 7.23 -1.35
C ALA A 8 7.30 7.42 0.13
N CYS A 9 7.70 6.33 0.79
CA CYS A 9 8.14 6.39 2.18
C CYS A 9 9.39 7.28 2.37
N GLU A 10 10.19 7.47 1.33
CA GLU A 10 11.40 8.30 1.36
C GLU A 10 11.15 9.80 1.57
N VAL A 11 9.92 10.28 1.33
CA VAL A 11 9.50 11.67 1.60
C VAL A 11 8.50 11.75 2.76
N CYS A 12 8.27 10.64 3.47
CA CYS A 12 7.29 10.58 4.53
C CYS A 12 7.84 11.20 5.83
N GLY A 13 7.18 12.25 6.31
CA GLY A 13 7.57 12.92 7.57
C GLY A 13 7.54 12.01 8.80
N PHE A 14 6.75 10.93 8.82
CA PHE A 14 6.80 9.95 9.91
C PHE A 14 8.09 9.13 9.90
N LEU A 15 8.59 8.77 8.72
CA LEU A 15 9.85 8.06 8.62
C LEU A 15 11.02 8.96 9.01
N ASP A 16 11.03 10.19 8.50
CA ASP A 16 12.04 11.22 8.82
C ASP A 16 12.12 11.47 10.34
N LYS A 17 10.97 11.60 10.99
CA LYS A 17 10.87 11.76 12.45
C LYS A 17 11.06 10.47 13.25
N LYS A 18 11.39 9.34 12.61
CA LYS A 18 11.53 8.01 13.24
C LYS A 18 10.29 7.54 14.01
N LEU A 19 9.11 7.99 13.59
CA LEU A 19 7.82 7.60 14.15
C LEU A 19 7.18 6.43 13.39
N CYS A 20 7.73 6.03 12.25
CA CYS A 20 7.23 4.90 11.47
C CYS A 20 7.71 3.57 12.08
N PRO A 21 6.83 2.75 12.66
CA PRO A 21 7.25 1.56 13.42
C PRO A 21 7.76 0.40 12.54
N ILE A 22 7.51 0.47 11.23
CA ILE A 22 7.94 -0.55 10.26
C ILE A 22 9.14 -0.11 9.42
N GLU A 23 9.74 1.05 9.71
CA GLU A 23 10.90 1.59 9.01
C GLU A 23 10.67 1.70 7.49
N GLY A 24 9.47 2.17 7.10
CA GLY A 24 9.06 2.34 5.72
C GLY A 24 8.58 1.05 5.04
N CYS A 25 7.61 1.22 4.14
CA CYS A 25 7.08 0.15 3.29
C CYS A 25 7.91 -0.03 2.01
N VAL A 26 7.64 -1.12 1.29
CA VAL A 26 8.34 -1.51 0.05
C VAL A 26 7.32 -1.90 -1.05
N PRO A 27 7.75 -2.00 -2.32
CA PRO A 27 6.94 -2.62 -3.38
C PRO A 27 6.55 -4.06 -3.05
N GLY A 28 5.44 -4.56 -3.59
CA GLY A 28 4.97 -5.94 -3.33
C GLY A 28 5.89 -7.03 -3.88
N THR A 29 6.73 -6.70 -4.86
CA THR A 29 7.74 -7.58 -5.46
C THR A 29 9.10 -7.52 -4.75
N ASP A 30 9.27 -6.65 -3.75
CA ASP A 30 10.52 -6.55 -3.00
C ASP A 30 10.71 -7.82 -2.14
N PRO A 31 11.90 -8.44 -2.11
CA PRO A 31 12.16 -9.62 -1.28
C PRO A 31 11.89 -9.40 0.21
N ARG A 32 11.93 -8.14 0.69
CA ARG A 32 11.66 -7.75 2.08
C ARG A 32 10.17 -7.55 2.36
N ALA A 33 9.30 -7.62 1.35
CA ALA A 33 7.88 -7.36 1.50
C ALA A 33 7.18 -8.32 2.50
N PRO A 34 7.45 -9.64 2.50
CA PRO A 34 6.88 -10.56 3.50
C PRO A 34 7.27 -10.17 4.93
N ASP A 35 8.56 -9.93 5.19
CA ASP A 35 9.05 -9.53 6.51
C ASP A 35 8.42 -8.20 6.98
N LYS A 36 8.27 -7.24 6.06
CA LYS A 36 7.63 -5.94 6.34
C LYS A 36 6.14 -6.10 6.66
N GLN A 37 5.45 -7.03 5.98
CA GLN A 37 4.06 -7.36 6.25
C GLN A 37 3.88 -7.97 7.64
N GLU A 38 4.77 -8.89 8.04
CA GLU A 38 4.74 -9.48 9.37
C GLU A 38 5.00 -8.44 10.47
N ARG A 39 6.00 -7.56 10.27
CA ARG A 39 6.26 -6.44 11.19
C ARG A 39 5.06 -5.51 11.31
N PHE A 40 4.41 -5.16 10.19
CA PHE A 40 3.20 -4.34 10.22
C PHE A 40 2.10 -5.00 11.05
N LYS A 41 1.86 -6.30 10.82
CA LYS A 41 0.87 -7.07 11.58
C LYS A 41 1.19 -7.12 13.08
N ALA A 42 2.47 -7.28 13.44
CA ALA A 42 2.90 -7.31 14.83
C ALA A 42 2.66 -5.97 15.55
N VAL A 43 2.84 -4.84 14.85
CA VAL A 43 2.66 -3.50 15.45
C VAL A 43 1.20 -3.05 15.45
N MET A 44 0.48 -3.27 14.35
CA MET A 44 -0.87 -2.74 14.15
C MET A 44 -1.98 -3.71 14.61
N GLY A 45 -1.62 -4.96 14.93
CA GLY A 45 -2.58 -6.01 15.29
C GLY A 45 -3.34 -6.61 14.12
N HIS A 46 -3.18 -6.08 12.90
CA HIS A 46 -3.81 -6.58 11.67
C HIS A 46 -2.85 -6.45 10.47
N PRO A 47 -2.98 -7.29 9.44
CA PRO A 47 -2.17 -7.19 8.23
C PRO A 47 -2.47 -5.90 7.44
N CYS A 48 -1.49 -5.44 6.65
CA CYS A 48 -1.77 -4.47 5.58
C CYS A 48 -2.36 -5.23 4.40
N LEU A 49 -3.66 -5.03 4.12
CA LEU A 49 -4.36 -5.77 3.07
C LEU A 49 -3.80 -5.46 1.67
N ILE A 50 -3.31 -4.24 1.47
CA ILE A 50 -2.71 -3.80 0.21
C ILE A 50 -1.39 -4.52 -0.04
N LEU A 51 -0.50 -4.55 0.96
CA LEU A 51 0.81 -5.19 0.81
C LEU A 51 0.65 -6.71 0.66
N ASP A 52 -0.24 -7.33 1.42
CA ASP A 52 -0.57 -8.75 1.30
C ASP A 52 -1.03 -9.12 -0.11
N CYS A 53 -1.98 -8.34 -0.64
CA CYS A 53 -2.50 -8.53 -1.99
C CYS A 53 -1.41 -8.36 -3.05
N ALA A 54 -0.56 -7.33 -2.91
CA ALA A 54 0.53 -7.06 -3.84
C ALA A 54 1.59 -8.17 -3.85
N ILE A 55 1.95 -8.71 -2.68
CA ILE A 55 2.85 -9.88 -2.56
C ILE A 55 2.24 -11.09 -3.27
N ASN A 56 0.99 -11.42 -2.95
CA ASN A 56 0.30 -12.61 -3.49
C ASN A 56 0.09 -12.52 -5.01
N LYS A 57 -0.24 -11.33 -5.53
CA LYS A 57 -0.41 -11.10 -6.98
C LYS A 57 0.91 -10.80 -7.70
N LYS A 58 2.03 -10.70 -7.00
CA LYS A 58 3.35 -10.31 -7.52
C LYS A 58 3.32 -8.98 -8.27
N VAL A 59 2.62 -8.00 -7.71
CA VAL A 59 2.51 -6.63 -8.24
C VAL A 59 3.45 -5.72 -7.45
N ASP A 60 4.22 -4.89 -8.14
CA ASP A 60 5.14 -3.94 -7.52
C ASP A 60 4.38 -2.81 -6.81
N HIS A 61 3.51 -2.13 -7.53
CA HIS A 61 2.70 -0.99 -7.08
C HIS A 61 1.26 -1.15 -7.52
N CYS A 62 0.31 -0.99 -6.60
CA CYS A 62 -1.11 -1.13 -6.88
C CYS A 62 -1.61 -0.13 -7.91
N THR A 63 -1.01 1.06 -8.02
CA THR A 63 -1.37 2.05 -9.05
C THR A 63 -1.11 1.56 -10.48
N ARG A 64 -0.29 0.51 -10.67
CA ARG A 64 -0.04 -0.16 -11.96
C ARG A 64 -0.91 -1.42 -12.15
N CYS A 65 -1.70 -1.80 -11.15
CA CYS A 65 -2.58 -2.96 -11.23
C CYS A 65 -3.83 -2.63 -12.07
N ASP A 66 -4.23 -3.54 -12.95
CA ASP A 66 -5.42 -3.39 -13.79
C ASP A 66 -6.72 -3.27 -13.00
N GLU A 67 -6.75 -3.79 -11.77
CA GLU A 67 -7.92 -3.72 -10.90
C GLU A 67 -7.96 -2.44 -10.07
N PHE A 68 -6.89 -1.64 -10.03
CA PHE A 68 -6.84 -0.44 -9.20
C PHE A 68 -7.71 0.70 -9.74
N PRO A 69 -8.46 1.43 -8.89
CA PRO A 69 -8.70 1.18 -7.47
C PRO A 69 -9.68 0.01 -7.24
N CYS A 70 -9.36 -0.88 -6.31
CA CYS A 70 -10.16 -2.09 -6.00
C CYS A 70 -10.65 -2.12 -4.55
N GLU A 71 -11.55 -3.03 -4.22
CA GLU A 71 -12.14 -3.22 -2.88
C GLU A 71 -11.12 -3.28 -1.73
N VAL A 72 -9.92 -3.82 -1.97
CA VAL A 72 -8.84 -3.85 -0.97
C VAL A 72 -8.45 -2.43 -0.52
N HIS A 73 -8.44 -1.46 -1.43
CA HIS A 73 -8.10 -0.07 -1.13
C HIS A 73 -9.21 0.62 -0.34
N TYR A 74 -10.47 0.32 -0.66
CA TYR A 74 -11.62 0.81 0.09
C TYR A 74 -11.69 0.23 1.51
N LYS A 75 -11.29 -1.04 1.70
CA LYS A 75 -11.24 -1.69 3.03
C LYS A 75 -10.05 -1.27 3.89
N GLN A 76 -8.89 -1.03 3.27
CA GLN A 76 -7.67 -0.63 3.99
C GLN A 76 -7.73 0.84 4.44
N GLU A 77 -8.58 1.66 3.80
CA GLU A 77 -8.85 3.07 4.15
C GLU A 77 -7.61 3.99 4.24
N ILE A 78 -6.51 3.64 3.55
CA ILE A 78 -5.32 4.52 3.41
C ILE A 78 -5.62 5.72 2.53
N TYR A 79 -6.48 5.54 1.53
CA TYR A 79 -6.99 6.61 0.67
C TYR A 79 -8.42 6.91 1.04
N SER A 80 -8.79 8.20 0.99
CA SER A 80 -10.19 8.56 1.17
C SER A 80 -11.04 7.96 0.06
N LYS A 81 -12.26 7.54 0.39
CA LYS A 81 -13.24 7.05 -0.58
C LYS A 81 -13.41 8.02 -1.76
N LYS A 82 -13.50 9.33 -1.47
CA LYS A 82 -13.60 10.39 -2.48
C LYS A 82 -12.43 10.37 -3.47
N LEU A 83 -11.20 10.16 -3.00
CA LEU A 83 -10.02 10.09 -3.85
C LEU A 83 -10.07 8.82 -4.73
N LEU A 84 -10.39 7.67 -4.14
CA LEU A 84 -10.51 6.42 -4.88
C LEU A 84 -11.60 6.51 -5.98
N ASP A 85 -12.75 7.08 -5.66
CA ASP A 85 -13.85 7.27 -6.62
C ASP A 85 -13.45 8.23 -7.76
N MET A 86 -12.70 9.30 -7.45
CA MET A 86 -12.16 10.22 -8.46
C MET A 86 -11.18 9.50 -9.40
N ILE A 87 -10.25 8.72 -8.86
CA ILE A 87 -9.29 7.94 -9.65
C ILE A 87 -10.03 6.91 -10.51
N LYS A 88 -11.03 6.22 -9.95
CA LYS A 88 -11.87 5.25 -10.67
C LYS A 88 -12.52 5.88 -11.89
N GLY A 89 -13.09 7.08 -11.73
CA GLY A 89 -13.67 7.87 -12.81
C GLY A 89 -12.66 8.28 -13.88
N MET A 90 -11.47 8.74 -13.50
CA MET A 90 -10.40 9.12 -14.44
C MET A 90 -9.89 7.94 -15.27
N LEU A 91 -9.89 6.73 -14.70
CA LEU A 91 -9.48 5.50 -15.39
C LEU A 91 -10.59 4.90 -16.27
N GLY A 92 -11.79 5.51 -16.31
CA GLY A 92 -12.93 4.99 -17.07
C GLY A 92 -13.44 3.63 -16.57
N LYS A 93 -13.12 3.25 -15.33
CA LYS A 93 -13.53 1.98 -14.73
C LYS A 93 -14.92 2.16 -14.11
N LYS A 94 -15.88 1.30 -14.48
CA LYS A 94 -17.25 1.33 -13.95
C LYS A 94 -17.31 0.81 -12.52
#